data_AF-A0A2C9M6G0-F1
#
_entry.id   AF-A0A2C9M6G0-F1
#
_cell.length_a   1.000
_cell.length_b   1.000
_cell.length_c   1.000
_cell.angle_alpha   90.00
_cell.angle_beta   90.00
_cell.angle_gamma   90.00
#
_symmetry.space_group_name_H-M   'P 1'
#
loop_
_entity.id
_entity.type
_entity.pdbx_description
1 polymer ?
#
loop_
_entity_poly.entity_id
_entity_poly.type
_entity_poly.pdbx_seq_one_letter_code
_entity_poly.pdbx_strand_id
1 'polypeptide(L)'
;MLMNVGPTHYGVITPIYQERLLQIGSWLKVNGEAIYGTRPWSYQNDTVTSGVWYTQNKKSSPAAVYAIALSWPESNTLQLAAPVPSAITQVTLVGYKGSPFQWKPRSPSGITITIPAINYNDIPCKWAWAFKLTGIKN
;
A
#
# COMPACT_ATOMS: atom_id res chain seq x y z
N MET A 1 2.58 -5.71 -15.79
CA MET A 1 2.12 -7.08 -15.53
C MET A 1 1.01 -7.39 -16.51
N LEU A 2 1.05 -8.57 -17.14
CA LEU A 2 -0.05 -9.10 -17.94
C LEU A 2 -0.53 -10.37 -17.23
N MET A 3 -1.83 -10.47 -16.94
CA MET A 3 -2.41 -11.68 -16.34
C MET A 3 -3.07 -12.51 -17.43
N ASN A 4 -2.65 -13.76 -17.56
CA ASN A 4 -3.24 -14.71 -18.48
C ASN A 4 -4.41 -15.43 -17.81
N VAL A 5 -5.50 -15.64 -18.56
CA VAL A 5 -6.66 -16.42 -18.14
C VAL A 5 -7.02 -17.37 -19.28
N GLY A 6 -7.16 -18.66 -18.97
CA GLY A 6 -7.52 -19.70 -19.93
C GLY A 6 -9.01 -20.02 -19.85
N PRO A 7 -9.82 -19.69 -20.87
CA PRO A 7 -11.19 -20.16 -20.95
C PRO A 7 -11.23 -21.69 -21.10
N THR A 8 -12.36 -22.29 -20.75
CA THR A 8 -12.64 -23.71 -21.07
C THR A 8 -12.71 -23.90 -22.59
N HIS A 9 -12.76 -25.15 -23.06
CA HIS A 9 -12.91 -25.42 -24.50
C HIS A 9 -14.23 -24.88 -25.08
N TYR A 10 -15.24 -24.65 -24.24
CA TYR A 10 -16.48 -23.96 -24.61
C TYR A 10 -16.36 -22.43 -24.64
N GLY A 11 -15.17 -21.86 -24.43
CA GLY A 11 -14.92 -20.41 -24.42
C GLY A 11 -15.36 -19.69 -23.14
N VAL A 12 -15.65 -20.42 -22.06
CA VAL A 12 -16.16 -19.84 -20.81
C VAL A 12 -15.03 -19.64 -19.80
N ILE A 13 -14.96 -18.46 -19.16
CA ILE A 13 -14.08 -18.24 -18.01
C ILE A 13 -14.67 -18.96 -16.81
N THR A 14 -13.90 -19.86 -16.19
CA THR A 14 -14.39 -20.61 -15.04
C THR A 14 -14.72 -19.67 -13.87
N PRO A 15 -15.74 -20.00 -13.04
CA PRO A 15 -16.16 -19.13 -11.94
C PRO A 15 -15.04 -18.73 -10.99
N ILE A 16 -14.06 -19.63 -10.77
CA ILE A 16 -12.90 -19.34 -9.92
C ILE A 16 -12.03 -18.22 -10.50
N TYR A 17 -11.79 -18.18 -11.82
CA TYR A 17 -11.02 -17.10 -12.43
C TYR A 17 -11.80 -15.78 -12.40
N GLN A 18 -13.11 -15.83 -12.66
CA GLN A 18 -13.98 -14.66 -12.54
C GLN A 18 -13.91 -14.06 -11.13
N GLU A 19 -14.02 -14.89 -10.09
CA GLU A 19 -13.95 -14.44 -8.70
C GLU A 19 -12.61 -13.75 -8.39
N ARG A 20 -11.48 -14.35 -8.80
CA ARG A 20 -10.16 -13.74 -8.59
C ARG A 20 -9.99 -12.42 -9.33
N LEU A 21 -10.45 -12.33 -10.58
CA LEU A 21 -10.43 -11.09 -11.35
C LEU A 21 -11.27 -9.98 -10.68
N LEU A 22 -12.46 -10.33 -10.18
CA LEU A 22 -13.31 -9.39 -9.45
C LEU A 22 -12.69 -8.93 -8.13
N GLN A 23 -12.04 -9.84 -7.40
CA GLN A 23 -11.30 -9.51 -6.17
C GLN A 23 -10.12 -8.56 -6.46
N ILE A 24 -9.36 -8.81 -7.52
CA ILE A 24 -8.27 -7.92 -7.97
C ILE A 24 -8.81 -6.55 -8.39
N GLY A 25 -9.89 -6.52 -9.18
CA GLY A 25 -10.55 -5.28 -9.59
C GLY A 25 -11.05 -4.46 -8.40
N SER A 26 -11.64 -5.13 -7.40
CA SER A 26 -12.09 -4.48 -6.17
C SER A 26 -10.93 -3.89 -5.37
N TRP A 27 -9.80 -4.60 -5.29
CA TRP A 27 -8.60 -4.10 -4.63
C TRP A 27 -7.98 -2.91 -5.37
N LEU A 28 -7.88 -2.99 -6.70
CA LEU A 28 -7.34 -1.92 -7.54
C LEU A 28 -8.23 -0.68 -7.57
N LYS A 29 -9.55 -0.82 -7.37
CA LYS A 29 -10.46 0.33 -7.23
C LYS A 29 -10.10 1.20 -6.02
N VAL A 30 -9.58 0.59 -4.96
CA VAL A 30 -9.16 1.27 -3.72
C VAL A 30 -7.70 1.72 -3.83
N ASN A 31 -6.79 0.77 -4.08
CA ASN A 31 -5.34 1.01 -4.06
C ASN A 31 -4.77 1.46 -5.41
N GLY A 32 -5.62 1.73 -6.40
CA GLY A 32 -5.21 2.05 -7.76
C GLY A 32 -4.28 3.25 -7.85
N GLU A 33 -4.40 4.24 -6.95
CA GLU A 33 -3.49 5.39 -6.92
C GLU A 33 -2.03 5.01 -6.58
N ALA A 34 -1.83 3.90 -5.88
CA ALA A 34 -0.50 3.38 -5.54
C ALA A 34 0.12 2.55 -6.70
N ILE A 35 -0.67 2.19 -7.71
CA ILE A 35 -0.25 1.31 -8.81
C ILE A 35 -0.20 2.06 -10.14
N TYR A 36 -1.30 2.72 -10.51
CA TYR A 36 -1.42 3.38 -11.82
C TYR A 36 -0.71 4.73 -11.81
N GLY A 37 0.08 4.98 -12.85
CA GLY A 37 0.83 6.25 -12.99
C GLY A 37 2.01 6.39 -12.02
N THR A 38 2.23 5.43 -11.14
CA THR A 38 3.39 5.39 -10.24
C THR A 38 4.63 4.86 -10.96
N ARG A 39 5.78 4.97 -10.30
CA ARG A 39 7.07 4.46 -10.73
C ARG A 39 7.72 3.70 -9.57
N PRO A 40 8.68 2.80 -9.86
CA PRO A 40 9.53 2.24 -8.81
C PRO A 40 10.17 3.37 -8.01
N TRP A 41 10.15 3.25 -6.69
CA TRP A 41 10.90 4.15 -5.81
C TRP A 41 12.36 3.68 -5.71
N SER A 42 13.23 4.50 -5.10
CA SER A 42 14.66 4.19 -4.93
C SER A 42 14.89 2.88 -4.17
N TYR A 43 13.98 2.52 -3.28
CA TYR A 43 13.94 1.24 -2.58
C TYR A 43 12.75 0.44 -3.11
N GLN A 44 12.96 -0.82 -3.47
CA GLN A 44 11.89 -1.65 -4.03
C GLN A 44 10.99 -2.27 -2.95
N ASN A 45 11.60 -2.75 -1.87
CA ASN A 45 10.95 -3.36 -0.72
C ASN A 45 11.59 -2.89 0.58
N ASP A 46 10.90 -3.12 1.69
CA ASP A 46 11.43 -2.81 3.02
C ASP A 46 12.31 -3.95 3.55
N THR A 47 13.33 -3.58 4.34
CA THR A 47 14.26 -4.53 4.95
C THR A 47 13.84 -4.98 6.35
N VAL A 48 12.99 -4.23 7.04
CA VAL A 48 12.54 -4.53 8.41
C VAL A 48 11.22 -5.28 8.37
N THR A 49 10.22 -4.74 7.68
CA THR A 49 8.94 -5.43 7.51
C THR A 49 8.93 -6.18 6.19
N SER A 50 9.05 -7.50 6.27
CA SER A 50 8.91 -8.38 5.10
C SER A 50 7.53 -8.23 4.45
N GLY A 51 7.48 -8.29 3.12
CA GLY A 51 6.23 -8.15 2.38
C GLY A 51 5.73 -6.70 2.24
N VAL A 52 6.57 -5.70 2.51
CA VAL A 52 6.29 -4.30 2.14
C VAL A 52 7.02 -3.93 0.86
N TRP A 53 6.28 -3.44 -0.13
CA TRP A 53 6.80 -2.99 -1.43
C TRP A 53 6.52 -1.52 -1.65
N TYR A 54 7.41 -0.83 -2.36
CA TYR A 54 7.28 0.60 -2.56
C TYR A 54 7.00 0.99 -4.01
N THR A 55 6.16 2.00 -4.16
CA THR A 55 6.00 2.76 -5.41
C THR A 55 6.00 4.25 -5.10
N GLN A 56 6.26 5.08 -6.10
CA GLN A 56 6.26 6.53 -5.96
C GLN A 56 5.44 7.19 -7.06
N ASN A 57 4.65 8.19 -6.68
CA ASN A 57 4.06 9.13 -7.61
C ASN A 57 4.71 10.50 -7.45
N LYS A 58 5.63 10.84 -8.37
CA LYS A 58 6.27 12.17 -8.39
C LYS A 58 5.37 13.27 -8.96
N LYS A 59 4.29 12.89 -9.67
CA LYS A 59 3.35 13.84 -10.26
C LYS A 59 2.28 14.30 -9.28
N SER A 60 2.09 13.60 -8.16
CA SER A 60 1.21 14.08 -7.10
C SER A 60 1.83 15.31 -6.44
N SER A 61 0.98 16.24 -5.99
CA SER A 61 1.39 17.41 -5.21
C SER A 61 0.68 17.36 -3.86
N PRO A 62 1.39 17.07 -2.74
CA PRO A 62 2.82 16.75 -2.65
C PRO A 62 3.18 15.38 -3.27
N ALA A 63 4.45 15.17 -3.58
CA ALA A 63 4.96 13.88 -4.06
C ALA A 63 4.68 12.79 -3.00
N ALA A 64 4.18 11.64 -3.47
CA ALA A 64 3.75 10.56 -2.60
C ALA A 64 4.60 9.30 -2.82
N VAL A 65 5.02 8.68 -1.73
CA VAL A 65 5.59 7.32 -1.69
C VAL A 65 4.53 6.42 -1.08
N TYR A 66 4.27 5.27 -1.69
CA TYR A 66 3.31 4.29 -1.20
C TYR A 66 4.07 3.07 -0.69
N ALA A 67 3.81 2.67 0.55
CA ALA A 67 4.29 1.43 1.14
C ALA A 67 3.13 0.42 1.12
N ILE A 68 3.23 -0.61 0.28
CA ILE A 68 2.19 -1.62 0.08
C ILE A 68 2.55 -2.84 0.93
N ALA A 69 1.84 -3.01 2.04
CA ALA A 69 2.00 -4.16 2.92
C ALA A 69 1.10 -5.32 2.45
N LEU A 70 1.72 -6.50 2.23
CA LEU A 70 1.03 -7.73 1.83
C LEU A 70 0.41 -8.49 3.01
N SER A 71 0.71 -8.08 4.24
CA SER A 71 0.11 -8.59 5.46
C SER A 71 -0.20 -7.42 6.40
N TRP A 72 -1.28 -7.57 7.17
CA TRP A 72 -1.60 -6.57 8.20
C TRP A 72 -0.63 -6.75 9.36
N PRO A 73 0.01 -5.68 9.88
CA PRO A 73 0.94 -5.80 10.98
C PRO A 73 0.22 -6.18 12.28
N GLU A 74 0.64 -7.28 12.89
CA GLU A 74 0.02 -7.85 14.10
C GLU A 74 0.14 -6.94 15.34
N SER A 75 1.23 -6.18 15.43
CA SER A 75 1.54 -5.32 16.58
C SER A 75 0.88 -3.95 16.52
N ASN A 76 -0.05 -3.71 15.59
CA ASN A 76 -0.60 -2.38 15.26
C ASN A 76 0.48 -1.32 14.98
N THR A 77 1.71 -1.75 14.67
CA THR A 77 2.80 -0.88 14.29
C THR A 77 3.47 -1.40 13.04
N LEU A 78 3.73 -0.50 12.09
CA LEU A 78 4.42 -0.82 10.85
C LEU A 78 5.79 -0.14 10.89
N GLN A 79 6.85 -0.94 10.81
CA GLN A 79 8.22 -0.44 10.88
C GLN A 79 8.83 -0.45 9.49
N LEU A 80 9.24 0.71 9.00
CA LEU A 80 9.84 0.87 7.68
C LEU A 80 11.23 1.46 7.83
N ALA A 81 12.23 0.89 7.16
CA ALA A 81 13.62 1.37 7.23
C ALA A 81 13.97 2.40 6.15
N ALA A 82 13.31 2.30 4.99
CA ALA A 82 13.65 3.12 3.82
C ALA A 82 13.17 4.58 3.90
N PRO A 83 11.92 4.89 4.32
CA PRO A 83 11.41 6.27 4.31
C PRO A 83 12.08 7.13 5.38
N VAL A 84 12.64 8.28 4.97
CA VAL A 84 13.20 9.27 5.89
C VAL A 84 12.16 10.37 6.16
N PRO A 85 11.54 10.41 7.34
CA PRO A 85 10.51 11.40 7.63
C PRO A 85 11.09 12.81 7.80
N SER A 86 10.23 13.80 7.61
CA SER A 86 10.47 15.22 7.87
C SER A 86 9.35 15.81 8.75
N ALA A 87 9.48 17.07 9.14
CA ALA A 87 8.48 17.75 9.96
C ALA A 87 7.09 17.86 9.29
N ILE A 88 7.03 17.78 7.95
CA ILE A 88 5.79 17.85 7.18
C ILE A 88 5.26 16.46 6.78
N THR A 89 5.87 15.38 7.26
CA THR A 89 5.49 14.03 6.86
C THR A 89 4.08 13.70 7.35
N GLN A 90 3.24 13.27 6.41
CA GLN A 90 1.92 12.72 6.70
C GLN A 90 1.82 11.29 6.22
N VAL A 91 1.20 10.45 7.04
CA VAL A 91 0.97 9.04 6.77
C VAL A 91 -0.53 8.80 6.78
N THR A 92 -1.05 8.22 5.71
CA THR A 92 -2.47 7.87 5.57
C THR A 92 -2.60 6.47 4.97
N LEU A 93 -3.74 5.83 5.19
CA LEU A 93 -4.08 4.58 4.52
C LEU A 93 -4.95 4.88 3.30
N VAL A 94 -4.57 4.37 2.13
CA VAL A 94 -5.32 4.62 0.89
C VAL A 94 -6.74 4.07 1.03
N GLY A 95 -7.74 4.89 0.72
CA GLY A 95 -9.17 4.56 0.86
C GLY A 95 -9.74 4.69 2.27
N TYR A 96 -8.91 4.91 3.29
CA TYR A 96 -9.37 5.17 4.65
C TYR A 96 -9.75 6.65 4.82
N LYS A 97 -10.93 6.90 5.40
CA LYS A 97 -11.48 8.26 5.57
C LYS A 97 -11.16 8.90 6.93
N GLY A 98 -10.42 8.21 7.80
CA GLY A 98 -10.05 8.75 9.10
C GLY A 98 -8.86 9.72 9.04
N SER A 99 -8.38 10.11 10.22
CA SER A 99 -7.25 11.02 10.36
C SER A 99 -5.91 10.38 9.98
N PRO A 100 -4.88 11.19 9.65
CA PRO A 100 -3.53 10.71 9.44
C PRO A 100 -3.00 9.91 10.63
N PHE A 101 -2.22 8.87 10.35
CA PHE A 101 -1.65 7.99 11.35
C PHE A 101 -0.48 8.66 12.06
N GLN A 102 -0.37 8.37 13.36
CA GLN A 102 0.75 8.81 14.16
C GLN A 102 2.00 8.03 13.75
N TRP A 103 3.15 8.69 13.79
CA TRP A 103 4.41 8.07 13.43
C TRP A 103 5.56 8.62 14.27
N LYS A 104 6.63 7.84 14.38
CA LYS A 104 7.88 8.23 15.04
C LYS A 104 9.06 7.91 14.13
N PRO A 105 10.09 8.77 14.05
CA PRO A 105 11.31 8.45 13.34
C PRO A 105 12.01 7.26 14.02
N ARG A 106 12.65 6.43 13.22
CA ARG A 106 13.46 5.30 13.69
C ARG A 106 14.96 5.64 13.55
N SER A 107 15.77 5.16 14.50
CA SER A 107 17.23 5.19 14.41
C SER A 107 17.76 3.85 13.87
N PRO A 108 18.72 3.80 12.93
CA PRO A 108 19.47 4.93 12.33
C PRO A 108 18.74 5.63 11.16
N SER A 109 17.77 4.96 10.52
CA SER A 109 16.92 5.51 9.45
C SER A 109 15.56 4.80 9.48
N GLY A 110 14.52 5.48 9.00
CA GLY A 110 13.20 4.91 8.86
C GLY A 110 12.11 5.61 9.66
N ILE A 111 10.93 4.99 9.65
CA ILE A 111 9.71 5.47 10.29
C ILE A 111 8.95 4.28 10.90
N THR A 112 8.46 4.47 12.12
CA THR A 112 7.52 3.55 12.78
C THR A 112 6.16 4.20 12.79
N ILE A 113 5.21 3.60 12.08
CA ILE A 113 3.83 4.07 11.96
C ILE A 113 2.98 3.34 13.00
N THR A 114 2.21 4.07 13.79
CA THR A 114 1.23 3.53 14.73
C THR A 114 -0.13 3.50 14.06
N ILE A 115 -0.67 2.30 13.88
CA ILE A 115 -1.96 2.08 13.24
C ILE A 115 -3.03 2.13 14.34
N PRO A 116 -4.02 3.04 14.24
CA PRO A 116 -5.10 3.10 15.21
C PRO A 116 -5.97 1.84 15.14
N ALA A 117 -6.78 1.60 16.16
CA ALA A 117 -7.83 0.58 16.07
C ALA A 117 -8.85 1.03 15.01
N ILE A 118 -8.83 0.37 13.84
CA ILE A 118 -9.76 0.63 12.74
C ILE A 118 -10.89 -0.39 12.84
N ASN A 119 -12.14 0.06 12.80
CA ASN A 119 -13.27 -0.88 12.76
C ASN A 119 -13.22 -1.68 11.46
N TYR A 120 -13.71 -2.93 11.51
CA TYR A 120 -13.72 -3.81 10.34
C TYR A 120 -14.37 -3.17 9.09
N ASN A 121 -15.47 -2.44 9.29
CA ASN A 121 -16.19 -1.76 8.20
C ASN A 121 -15.45 -0.56 7.62
N ASP A 122 -14.46 -0.03 8.34
CA ASP A 122 -13.66 1.11 7.90
C ASP A 122 -12.36 0.67 7.21
N ILE A 123 -12.03 -0.63 7.25
CA ILE A 123 -10.88 -1.18 6.52
C ILE A 123 -11.22 -1.13 5.02
N PRO A 124 -10.43 -0.43 4.20
CA PRO A 124 -10.85 -0.07 2.85
C PRO A 124 -10.75 -1.24 1.86
N CYS A 125 -9.93 -2.25 2.15
CA CYS A 125 -9.69 -3.39 1.27
C CYS A 125 -9.16 -4.63 2.03
N LYS A 126 -9.14 -5.76 1.33
CA LYS A 126 -8.55 -7.03 1.80
C LYS A 126 -7.20 -7.28 1.11
N TRP A 127 -6.46 -8.30 1.56
CA TRP A 127 -5.24 -8.84 0.95
C TRP A 127 -3.96 -8.00 1.08
N ALA A 128 -4.02 -6.70 0.76
CA ALA A 128 -2.88 -5.81 0.87
C ALA A 128 -3.34 -4.37 1.15
N TRP A 129 -2.49 -3.57 1.78
CA TRP A 129 -2.82 -2.22 2.24
C TRP A 129 -1.73 -1.24 1.83
N ALA A 130 -2.11 -0.19 1.10
CA ALA A 130 -1.19 0.86 0.68
C ALA A 130 -1.19 2.02 1.69
N PHE A 131 -0.06 2.25 2.34
CA PHE A 131 0.19 3.41 3.18
C PHE A 131 0.78 4.52 2.33
N LYS A 132 0.09 5.65 2.25
CA LYS A 132 0.53 6.84 1.51
C LYS A 132 1.33 7.74 2.44
N LEU A 133 2.60 7.89 2.11
CA LEU A 133 3.58 8.74 2.77
C LEU A 133 3.81 9.98 1.91
N THR A 134 3.65 11.16 2.47
CA THR A 134 3.98 12.44 1.80
C THR A 134 4.98 13.22 2.63
N GLY A 135 5.74 14.12 1.99
CA GLY A 135 6.74 14.92 2.69
C GLY A 135 7.93 14.11 3.22
N ILE A 136 8.27 12.99 2.58
CA ILE A 136 9.48 12.20 2.85
C ILE A 136 10.68 12.91 2.19
N LYS A 137 11.86 12.86 2.82
CA LYS A 137 13.07 13.55 2.33
C LYS A 137 13.79 12.86 1.16
N ASN A 138 13.61 11.55 0.98
CA ASN A 138 14.37 10.72 0.03
C ASN A 138 13.54 10.10 -1.11
#